data_AF-F6FIP4-F1
#
_entry.id   AF-F6FIP4-F1
#
_cell.length_a   1.000
_cell.length_b   1.000
_cell.length_c   1.000
_cell.angle_alpha   90.00
_cell.angle_beta   90.00
_cell.angle_gamma   90.00
#
_symmetry.space_group_name_H-M   'P 1'
#
loop_
_entity.id
_entity.type
_entity.pdbx_description
1 polymer ?
#
loop_
_entity_poly.entity_id
_entity_poly.type
_entity_poly.pdbx_seq_one_letter_code
_entity_poly.pdbx_strand_id
1 'polypeptide(L)'
;MSSSSIAKSVGTVCLVSLSGYCTVLTGGKLLKTGNLRARLESMGYLTSLDIKKNQFLKWKRVFLRHRDEVSKIINLQGNSSDNMGAYMLKRWCYQSLNAEYTQGKDITEIKKYCLMSNRDKIMEEDNVEFVSHEELFPNYREFLETEGITNVEDLNIWCSTALDRNFSWKNTQEFKNIRDLCTSVHSN
;
A
#
# COMPACT_ATOMS: atom_id res chain seq x y z
N MET A 1 -22.81 -29.72 58.82
CA MET A 1 -22.16 -30.09 57.55
C MET A 1 -22.54 -29.05 56.52
N SER A 2 -21.52 -28.36 56.04
CA SER A 2 -21.55 -27.18 55.20
C SER A 2 -21.75 -27.53 53.72
N SER A 3 -22.46 -26.67 52.97
CA SER A 3 -21.98 -26.10 51.71
C SER A 3 -23.07 -25.26 51.03
N SER A 4 -22.97 -23.95 51.23
CA SER A 4 -23.63 -22.92 50.43
C SER A 4 -22.70 -22.52 49.28
N SER A 5 -23.08 -22.83 48.04
CA SER A 5 -22.34 -22.44 46.84
C SER A 5 -22.69 -21.01 46.44
N ILE A 6 -21.74 -20.09 46.60
CA ILE A 6 -21.80 -18.71 46.12
C ILE A 6 -21.40 -18.71 44.64
N ALA A 7 -22.37 -18.55 43.74
CA ALA A 7 -22.12 -18.30 42.33
C ALA A 7 -21.60 -16.87 42.15
N LYS A 8 -20.29 -16.72 41.90
CA LYS A 8 -19.69 -15.42 41.55
C LYS A 8 -19.98 -15.11 40.08
N SER A 9 -20.99 -14.28 39.86
CA SER A 9 -21.22 -13.61 38.57
C SER A 9 -20.14 -12.55 38.35
N VAL A 10 -19.14 -12.85 37.51
CA VAL A 10 -18.20 -11.83 37.02
C VAL A 10 -18.84 -11.18 35.81
N GLY A 11 -19.51 -10.05 36.04
CA GLY A 11 -20.00 -9.17 34.98
C GLY A 11 -18.82 -8.44 34.36
N THR A 12 -18.39 -8.87 33.18
CA THR A 12 -17.47 -8.10 32.34
C THR A 12 -18.27 -7.04 31.59
N VAL A 13 -18.29 -5.83 32.16
CA VAL A 13 -18.75 -4.62 31.47
C VAL A 13 -17.63 -4.16 30.53
N CYS A 14 -17.75 -4.41 29.24
CA CYS A 14 -16.95 -3.69 28.24
C CYS A 14 -17.69 -2.41 27.87
N LEU A 15 -17.23 -1.30 28.45
CA LEU A 15 -17.57 0.05 28.03
C LEU A 15 -17.15 0.23 26.56
N VAL A 16 -18.12 0.55 25.71
CA VAL A 16 -17.89 0.90 24.31
C VAL A 16 -17.44 2.36 24.28
N SER A 17 -16.14 2.61 24.27
CA SER A 17 -15.61 3.93 23.91
C SER A 17 -15.53 4.03 22.39
N LEU A 18 -16.44 4.83 21.83
CA LEU A 18 -16.45 5.30 20.44
C LEU A 18 -15.18 6.13 20.14
N SER A 19 -14.10 5.46 19.74
CA SER A 19 -13.00 6.12 19.03
C SER A 19 -12.14 5.10 18.29
N GLY A 20 -12.21 5.13 16.96
CA GLY A 20 -11.25 4.47 16.06
C GLY A 20 -11.46 2.97 15.88
N TYR A 21 -11.88 2.57 14.68
CA TYR A 21 -11.87 1.18 14.24
C TYR A 21 -10.43 0.63 14.24
N CYS A 22 -10.00 0.07 15.36
CA CYS A 22 -8.91 -0.89 15.45
C CYS A 22 -9.49 -2.18 16.00
N THR A 23 -10.02 -3.03 15.12
CA THR A 23 -10.43 -4.38 15.48
C THR A 23 -9.16 -5.20 15.70
N VAL A 24 -8.68 -5.27 16.95
CA VAL A 24 -7.67 -6.24 17.36
C VAL A 24 -8.34 -7.61 17.37
N LEU A 25 -8.11 -8.40 16.30
CA LEU A 25 -8.55 -9.79 16.23
C LEU A 25 -7.71 -10.65 17.18
N THR A 26 -8.13 -10.75 18.43
CA THR A 26 -7.75 -11.85 19.33
C THR A 26 -8.60 -13.07 18.99
N GLY A 27 -7.98 -14.10 18.42
CA GLY A 27 -8.67 -15.36 18.14
C GLY A 27 -7.90 -16.22 17.15
N GLY A 28 -6.87 -16.90 17.64
CA GLY A 28 -6.14 -17.92 16.89
C GLY A 28 -7.07 -19.05 16.46
N LYS A 29 -7.65 -18.95 15.25
CA LYS A 29 -8.25 -20.02 14.44
C LYS A 29 -8.70 -19.61 13.03
N LEU A 30 -8.32 -18.41 12.52
CA LEU A 30 -8.69 -17.90 11.20
C LEU A 30 -7.62 -18.05 10.10
N LEU A 31 -6.53 -18.76 10.37
CA LEU A 31 -5.40 -18.92 9.43
C LEU A 31 -5.26 -20.36 8.94
N LYS A 32 -6.30 -20.92 8.31
CA LYS A 32 -6.12 -22.20 7.59
C LYS A 32 -6.37 -22.18 6.08
N THR A 33 -7.01 -21.14 5.52
CA THR A 33 -7.07 -20.91 4.05
C THR A 33 -7.46 -19.45 3.76
N GLY A 34 -6.57 -18.50 4.04
CA GLY A 34 -6.75 -17.12 3.61
C GLY A 34 -6.40 -16.98 2.12
N ASN A 35 -7.10 -16.12 1.38
CA ASN A 35 -6.63 -15.71 0.06
C ASN A 35 -5.35 -14.88 0.17
N LEU A 36 -4.64 -14.71 -0.95
CA LEU A 36 -3.37 -14.00 -0.97
C LEU A 36 -3.51 -12.54 -0.48
N ARG A 37 -4.64 -11.89 -0.78
CA ARG A 37 -4.95 -10.54 -0.30
C ARG A 37 -4.90 -10.45 1.22
N ALA A 38 -5.63 -11.29 1.93
CA ALA A 38 -5.65 -11.30 3.39
C ALA A 38 -4.25 -11.54 3.99
N ARG A 39 -3.45 -12.38 3.32
CA ARG A 39 -2.05 -12.60 3.72
C ARG A 39 -1.21 -11.33 3.56
N LEU A 40 -1.30 -10.63 2.44
CA LEU A 40 -0.57 -9.38 2.19
C LEU A 40 -0.99 -8.27 3.16
N GLU A 41 -2.29 -8.16 3.43
CA GLU A 41 -2.84 -7.21 4.40
C GLU A 41 -2.33 -7.52 5.83
N SER A 42 -2.28 -8.80 6.23
CA SER A 42 -1.69 -9.19 7.52
C SER A 42 -0.19 -8.86 7.64
N MET A 43 0.49 -8.73 6.50
CA MET A 43 1.89 -8.29 6.45
C MET A 43 2.04 -6.77 6.50
N GLY A 44 0.94 -6.02 6.38
CA GLY A 44 0.90 -4.55 6.45
C GLY A 44 0.79 -3.86 5.09
N TYR A 45 0.61 -4.59 3.98
CA TYR A 45 0.48 -4.00 2.65
C TYR A 45 -0.96 -3.65 2.30
N LEU A 46 -1.15 -2.62 1.48
CA LEU A 46 -2.42 -2.32 0.83
C LEU A 46 -2.41 -2.77 -0.63
N THR A 47 -3.59 -3.15 -1.14
CA THR A 47 -3.73 -3.51 -2.54
C THR A 47 -4.13 -2.30 -3.37
N SER A 48 -3.75 -2.30 -4.64
CA SER A 48 -4.21 -1.31 -5.61
C SER A 48 -5.70 -1.37 -5.91
N LEU A 49 -6.39 -2.43 -5.49
CA LEU A 49 -7.84 -2.52 -5.59
C LEU A 49 -8.53 -1.58 -4.57
N ASP A 50 -7.79 -1.12 -3.56
CA ASP A 50 -8.31 -0.28 -2.47
C ASP A 50 -8.21 1.23 -2.75
N ILE A 51 -7.56 1.61 -3.86
CA ILE A 51 -7.48 3.00 -4.34
C ILE A 51 -8.90 3.48 -4.65
N LYS A 52 -9.27 4.69 -4.25
CA LYS A 52 -10.60 5.28 -4.49
C LYS A 52 -10.56 6.34 -5.58
N LYS A 53 -9.55 7.21 -5.57
CA LYS A 53 -9.37 8.29 -6.54
C LYS A 53 -8.62 7.79 -7.76
N ASN A 54 -9.06 8.23 -8.95
CA ASN A 54 -8.32 8.03 -10.20
C ASN A 54 -7.89 6.57 -10.47
N GLN A 55 -8.68 5.59 -10.03
CA GLN A 55 -8.32 4.16 -10.03
C GLN A 55 -7.73 3.69 -11.37
N PHE A 56 -8.36 4.07 -12.49
CA PHE A 56 -7.92 3.63 -13.80
C PHE A 56 -6.56 4.22 -14.21
N LEU A 57 -6.27 5.46 -13.83
CA LEU A 57 -4.99 6.11 -14.13
C LEU A 57 -3.83 5.37 -13.48
N LYS A 58 -4.01 4.84 -12.26
CA LYS A 58 -3.01 3.98 -11.62
C LYS A 58 -2.71 2.74 -12.47
N TRP A 59 -3.74 2.02 -12.89
CA TRP A 59 -3.56 0.78 -13.66
C TRP A 59 -2.89 1.06 -15.00
N LYS A 60 -3.27 2.16 -15.65
CA LYS A 60 -2.64 2.62 -16.88
C LYS A 60 -1.18 2.98 -16.67
N ARG A 61 -0.85 3.71 -15.59
CA ARG A 61 0.54 4.07 -15.24
C ARG A 61 1.41 2.83 -15.04
N VAL A 62 0.95 1.86 -14.24
CA VAL A 62 1.71 0.62 -13.99
C VAL A 62 1.87 -0.19 -15.27
N PHE A 63 0.81 -0.33 -16.07
CA PHE A 63 0.89 -1.02 -17.35
C PHE A 63 1.90 -0.37 -18.29
N LEU A 64 1.84 0.96 -18.48
CA LEU A 64 2.75 1.68 -19.38
C LEU A 64 4.21 1.56 -18.93
N ARG A 65 4.48 1.69 -17.63
CA ARG A 65 5.83 1.60 -17.09
C ARG A 65 6.45 0.20 -17.25
N HIS A 66 5.63 -0.85 -17.16
CA HIS A 66 6.08 -2.24 -17.20
C HIS A 66 5.48 -3.00 -18.37
N ARG A 67 5.27 -2.32 -19.50
CA ARG A 67 4.46 -2.84 -20.60
C ARG A 67 4.92 -4.22 -21.06
N ASP A 68 6.21 -4.40 -21.26
CA ASP A 68 6.77 -5.64 -21.80
C ASP A 68 6.69 -6.79 -20.79
N GLU A 69 6.91 -6.51 -19.51
CA GLU A 69 6.82 -7.51 -18.44
C GLU A 69 5.36 -7.91 -18.20
N VAL A 70 4.47 -6.92 -18.04
CA VAL A 70 3.06 -7.12 -17.75
C VAL A 70 2.33 -7.78 -18.91
N SER A 71 2.68 -7.45 -20.16
CA SER A 71 2.06 -8.07 -21.35
C SER A 71 2.29 -9.58 -21.39
N LYS A 72 3.44 -10.06 -20.91
CA LYS A 72 3.72 -11.50 -20.80
C LYS A 72 2.84 -12.16 -19.74
N ILE A 73 2.68 -11.51 -18.58
CA ILE A 73 1.89 -12.03 -17.45
C ILE A 73 0.42 -12.16 -17.81
N ILE A 74 -0.13 -11.15 -18.49
CA ILE A 74 -1.56 -11.11 -18.85
C ILE A 74 -1.85 -11.69 -20.24
N ASN A 75 -0.84 -12.26 -20.91
CA ASN A 75 -0.90 -12.79 -22.28
C ASN A 75 -1.53 -11.81 -23.29
N LEU A 76 -1.08 -10.55 -23.24
CA LEU A 76 -1.57 -9.50 -24.12
C LEU A 76 -0.95 -9.60 -25.51
N GLN A 77 -1.77 -9.50 -26.57
CA GLN A 77 -1.26 -9.44 -27.94
C GLN A 77 -0.66 -8.06 -28.26
N GLY A 78 0.39 -8.03 -29.09
CA GLY A 78 1.24 -6.85 -29.31
C GLY A 78 0.55 -5.60 -29.90
N ASN A 79 -0.64 -5.74 -30.49
CA ASN A 79 -1.44 -4.62 -31.02
C ASN A 79 -2.48 -4.08 -30.03
N SER A 80 -2.47 -4.52 -28.78
CA SER A 80 -3.44 -4.09 -27.77
C SER A 80 -3.19 -2.65 -27.31
N SER A 81 -4.27 -1.89 -27.11
CA SER A 81 -4.21 -0.52 -26.60
C SER A 81 -3.80 -0.46 -25.14
N ASP A 82 -3.26 0.69 -24.71
CA ASP A 82 -2.84 0.89 -23.31
C ASP A 82 -3.99 0.75 -22.32
N ASN A 83 -5.18 1.19 -22.73
CA ASN A 83 -6.38 1.07 -21.89
C ASN A 83 -6.78 -0.39 -21.73
N MET A 84 -6.66 -1.21 -22.79
CA MET A 84 -6.91 -2.65 -22.72
C MET A 84 -5.88 -3.33 -21.81
N GLY A 85 -4.60 -2.99 -21.94
CA GLY A 85 -3.54 -3.50 -21.07
C GLY A 85 -3.77 -3.16 -19.59
N ALA A 86 -4.14 -1.91 -19.29
CA ALA A 86 -4.50 -1.47 -17.94
C ALA A 86 -5.69 -2.26 -17.36
N TYR A 87 -6.74 -2.46 -18.16
CA TYR A 87 -7.91 -3.23 -17.76
C TYR A 87 -7.57 -4.70 -17.48
N MET A 88 -6.80 -5.32 -18.37
CA MET A 88 -6.36 -6.71 -18.22
C MET A 88 -5.44 -6.89 -17.01
N LEU A 89 -4.55 -5.93 -16.74
CA LEU A 89 -3.73 -5.91 -15.52
C LEU A 89 -4.60 -5.83 -14.25
N LYS A 90 -5.60 -4.93 -14.21
CA LYS A 90 -6.54 -4.84 -13.08
C LYS A 90 -7.25 -6.18 -12.85
N ARG A 91 -7.73 -6.80 -13.91
CA ARG A 91 -8.41 -8.11 -13.86
C ARG A 91 -7.49 -9.21 -13.34
N TRP A 92 -6.27 -9.30 -13.87
CA TRP A 92 -5.27 -10.27 -13.42
C TRP A 92 -4.96 -10.08 -11.94
N CYS A 93 -4.72 -8.85 -11.48
CA CYS A 93 -4.48 -8.57 -10.07
C CYS A 93 -5.67 -8.97 -9.18
N TYR A 94 -6.91 -8.70 -9.61
CA TYR A 94 -8.10 -9.14 -8.89
C TYR A 94 -8.15 -10.65 -8.73
N GLN A 95 -7.88 -11.41 -9.81
CA GLN A 95 -7.88 -12.87 -9.76
C GLN A 95 -6.73 -13.41 -8.88
N SER A 96 -5.52 -12.87 -9.06
CA SER A 96 -4.33 -13.31 -8.33
C SER A 96 -4.41 -13.03 -6.82
N LEU A 97 -4.97 -11.87 -6.43
CA LEU A 97 -5.15 -11.49 -5.02
C LEU A 97 -6.24 -12.33 -4.32
N ASN A 98 -7.27 -12.75 -5.05
CA ASN A 98 -8.35 -13.58 -4.52
C ASN A 98 -8.08 -15.08 -4.59
N ALA A 99 -6.98 -15.49 -5.24
CA ALA A 99 -6.55 -16.88 -5.25
C ALA A 99 -6.15 -17.35 -3.85
N GLU A 100 -6.31 -18.65 -3.61
CA GLU A 100 -5.84 -19.29 -2.37
C GLU A 100 -4.33 -19.10 -2.20
N TYR A 101 -3.91 -18.77 -0.98
CA TYR A 101 -2.51 -18.67 -0.65
C TYR A 101 -1.95 -20.05 -0.31
N THR A 102 -0.93 -20.46 -1.05
CA THR A 102 -0.10 -21.63 -0.74
C THR A 102 1.26 -21.14 -0.24
N GLN A 103 1.74 -21.69 0.87
CA GLN A 103 3.07 -21.37 1.39
C GLN A 103 4.14 -21.70 0.34
N GLY A 104 5.10 -20.79 0.13
CA GLY A 104 6.15 -20.94 -0.87
C GLY A 104 5.77 -20.52 -2.29
N LYS A 105 4.50 -20.13 -2.55
CA LYS A 105 4.10 -19.53 -3.83
C LYS A 105 4.89 -18.25 -4.06
N ASP A 106 5.50 -18.12 -5.24
CA ASP A 106 6.10 -16.86 -5.66
C ASP A 106 5.01 -15.81 -5.88
N ILE A 107 5.15 -14.68 -5.19
CA ILE A 107 4.24 -13.56 -5.22
C ILE A 107 4.93 -12.27 -5.68
N THR A 108 6.13 -12.37 -6.26
CA THR A 108 6.96 -11.24 -6.65
C THR A 108 6.23 -10.31 -7.61
N GLU A 109 5.61 -10.86 -8.67
CA GLU A 109 4.82 -10.07 -9.64
C GLU A 109 3.58 -9.43 -9.00
N ILE A 110 2.89 -10.16 -8.12
CA ILE A 110 1.73 -9.63 -7.38
C ILE A 110 2.16 -8.46 -6.50
N LYS A 111 3.29 -8.59 -5.79
CA LYS A 111 3.85 -7.50 -5.00
C LYS A 111 4.25 -6.32 -5.86
N LYS A 112 4.81 -6.55 -7.06
CA LYS A 112 5.28 -5.49 -7.96
C LYS A 112 4.13 -4.71 -8.61
N TYR A 113 3.04 -5.37 -8.98
CA TYR A 113 2.00 -4.76 -9.83
C TYR A 113 0.65 -4.53 -9.14
N CYS A 114 0.33 -5.32 -8.12
CA CYS A 114 -0.99 -5.31 -7.48
C CYS A 114 -1.03 -4.61 -6.13
N LEU A 115 0.11 -4.29 -5.54
CA LEU A 115 0.17 -3.52 -4.30
C LEU A 115 0.12 -2.01 -4.56
N MET A 116 -0.41 -1.28 -3.60
CA MET A 116 -0.44 0.17 -3.63
C MET A 116 0.98 0.70 -3.40
N SER A 117 1.45 1.61 -4.26
CA SER A 117 2.71 2.31 -4.05
C SER A 117 2.54 3.48 -3.08
N ASN A 118 3.65 4.03 -2.55
CA ASN A 118 3.63 5.27 -1.78
C ASN A 118 3.02 6.42 -2.59
N ARG A 119 3.34 6.51 -3.88
CA ARG A 119 2.73 7.45 -4.82
C ARG A 119 1.22 7.33 -4.86
N ASP A 120 0.71 6.12 -5.04
CA ASP A 120 -0.73 5.88 -5.12
C ASP A 120 -1.41 6.23 -3.80
N LYS A 121 -0.77 5.91 -2.67
CA LYS A 121 -1.29 6.24 -1.35
C LYS A 121 -1.36 7.74 -1.10
N ILE A 122 -0.35 8.50 -1.51
CA ILE A 122 -0.33 9.97 -1.38
C ILE A 122 -1.39 10.60 -2.28
N MET A 123 -1.58 10.10 -3.51
CA MET A 123 -2.59 10.61 -4.44
C MET A 123 -4.05 10.33 -3.99
N GLU A 124 -4.27 9.54 -2.94
CA GLU A 124 -5.59 9.38 -2.30
C GLU A 124 -5.93 10.57 -1.39
N GLU A 125 -4.93 11.36 -0.98
CA GLU A 125 -5.14 12.57 -0.17
C GLU A 125 -5.71 13.70 -1.02
N ASP A 126 -6.31 14.70 -0.39
CA ASP A 126 -6.82 15.90 -1.07
C ASP A 126 -5.71 16.96 -1.16
N ASN A 127 -5.71 17.71 -2.26
CA ASN A 127 -4.84 18.86 -2.49
C ASN A 127 -3.32 18.57 -2.38
N VAL A 128 -2.90 17.37 -2.80
CA VAL A 128 -1.48 17.01 -2.85
C VAL A 128 -0.95 17.10 -4.27
N GLU A 129 0.14 17.84 -4.43
CA GLU A 129 0.89 17.96 -5.70
C GLU A 129 2.35 17.57 -5.51
N PHE A 130 2.96 17.00 -6.55
CA PHE A 130 4.40 16.70 -6.54
C PHE A 130 5.19 18.00 -6.76
N VAL A 131 6.16 18.25 -5.90
CA VAL A 131 6.93 19.51 -5.84
C VAL A 131 8.12 19.53 -6.79
N SER A 132 8.50 20.74 -7.21
CA SER A 132 9.88 21.00 -7.65
C SER A 132 10.78 21.04 -6.43
N HIS A 133 11.82 20.22 -6.41
CA HIS A 133 12.70 20.05 -5.24
C HIS A 133 13.72 21.17 -5.05
N GLU A 134 13.73 22.17 -5.94
CA GLU A 134 14.64 23.33 -5.89
C GLU A 134 14.43 24.17 -4.62
N GLU A 135 13.20 24.26 -4.11
CA GLU A 135 12.84 25.11 -2.96
C GLU A 135 12.94 24.38 -1.61
N LEU A 136 12.86 23.05 -1.60
CA LEU A 136 12.80 22.25 -0.37
C LEU A 136 14.18 21.79 0.12
N PHE A 137 15.15 21.71 -0.78
CA PHE A 137 16.48 21.16 -0.49
C PHE A 137 17.17 21.77 0.77
N PRO A 138 17.11 23.10 1.02
CA PRO A 138 17.76 23.69 2.20
C PRO A 138 17.17 23.22 3.54
N ASN A 139 15.85 22.99 3.60
CA ASN A 139 15.13 22.70 4.85
C ASN A 139 15.33 21.26 5.34
N TYR A 140 15.76 20.37 4.45
CA TYR A 140 15.92 18.94 4.73
C TYR A 140 17.35 18.45 4.61
N ARG A 141 18.33 19.36 4.45
CA ARG A 141 19.73 19.03 4.18
C ARG A 141 20.30 17.93 5.09
N GLU A 142 20.09 18.03 6.40
CA GLU A 142 20.61 17.04 7.37
C GLU A 142 20.06 15.63 7.11
N PHE A 143 18.75 15.50 6.89
CA PHE A 143 18.13 14.22 6.55
C PHE A 143 18.64 13.70 5.19
N LEU A 144 18.71 14.57 4.19
CA LEU A 144 19.16 14.22 2.84
C LEU A 144 20.61 13.72 2.85
N GLU A 145 21.49 14.34 3.64
CA GLU A 145 22.86 13.90 3.81
C GLU A 145 22.95 12.50 4.44
N THR A 146 22.08 12.15 5.40
CA THR A 146 22.02 10.79 5.96
C THR A 146 21.58 9.72 4.96
N GLU A 147 20.80 10.10 3.95
CA GLU A 147 20.39 9.24 2.84
C GLU A 147 21.39 9.27 1.66
N GLY A 148 22.50 10.00 1.79
CA GLY A 148 23.51 10.15 0.74
C GLY A 148 23.09 11.04 -0.44
N ILE A 149 22.08 11.88 -0.24
CA ILE A 149 21.51 12.77 -1.25
C ILE A 149 22.22 14.13 -1.15
N THR A 150 23.02 14.47 -2.16
CA THR A 150 23.91 15.64 -2.09
C THR A 150 23.43 16.83 -2.92
N ASN A 151 22.50 16.61 -3.84
CA ASN A 151 21.99 17.63 -4.75
C ASN A 151 20.53 17.35 -5.15
N VAL A 152 19.93 18.28 -5.89
CA VAL A 152 18.52 18.22 -6.31
C VAL A 152 18.25 17.06 -7.28
N GLU A 153 19.22 16.70 -8.13
CA GLU A 153 19.09 15.55 -9.05
C GLU A 153 19.03 14.23 -8.28
N ASP A 154 19.91 14.04 -7.29
CA ASP A 154 19.88 12.90 -6.38
C ASP A 154 18.53 12.81 -5.66
N LEU A 155 17.99 13.96 -5.21
CA LEU A 155 16.69 14.02 -4.54
C LEU A 155 15.55 13.62 -5.49
N ASN A 156 15.56 14.11 -6.73
CA ASN A 156 14.58 13.72 -7.74
C ASN A 156 14.59 12.20 -7.98
N ILE A 157 15.78 11.59 -8.09
CA ILE A 157 15.94 10.14 -8.29
C ILE A 157 15.46 9.38 -7.05
N TRP A 158 15.85 9.82 -5.86
CA TRP A 158 15.42 9.22 -4.60
C TRP A 158 13.89 9.27 -4.46
N CYS A 159 13.28 10.45 -4.67
CA CYS A 159 11.83 10.63 -4.60
C CYS A 159 11.10 9.74 -5.61
N SER A 160 11.56 9.71 -6.87
CA SER A 160 10.97 8.83 -7.89
C SER A 160 10.99 7.36 -7.45
N THR A 161 12.13 6.91 -6.92
CA THR A 161 12.32 5.54 -6.44
C THR A 161 11.47 5.24 -5.20
N ALA A 162 11.47 6.13 -4.22
CA ALA A 162 10.77 5.97 -2.95
C ALA A 162 9.24 6.00 -3.13
N LEU A 163 8.75 6.86 -4.03
CA LEU A 163 7.34 6.93 -4.42
C LEU A 163 6.86 5.64 -5.10
N ASP A 164 7.72 4.94 -5.82
CA ASP A 164 7.38 3.68 -6.50
C ASP A 164 7.46 2.45 -5.60
N ARG A 165 8.00 2.57 -4.36
CA ARG A 165 7.97 1.48 -3.38
C ARG A 165 6.55 1.19 -2.91
N ASN A 166 6.30 -0.07 -2.55
CA ASN A 166 5.02 -0.50 -2.00
C ASN A 166 4.78 0.13 -0.63
N PHE A 167 3.61 0.74 -0.46
CA PHE A 167 3.17 1.27 0.81
C PHE A 167 2.97 0.14 1.84
N SER A 168 3.43 0.37 3.06
CA SER A 168 3.27 -0.55 4.19
C SER A 168 2.97 0.22 5.47
N TRP A 169 1.94 -0.20 6.20
CA TRP A 169 1.59 0.36 7.51
C TRP A 169 2.65 0.13 8.58
N LYS A 170 3.65 -0.72 8.32
CA LYS A 170 4.76 -0.94 9.25
C LYS A 170 5.83 0.16 9.18
N ASN A 171 5.87 0.90 8.07
CA ASN A 171 6.88 1.92 7.80
C ASN A 171 6.25 3.32 7.68
N THR A 172 5.36 3.68 8.62
CA THR A 172 4.63 4.96 8.58
C THR A 172 5.55 6.18 8.61
N GLN A 173 6.67 6.10 9.34
CA GLN A 173 7.64 7.20 9.39
C GLN A 173 8.37 7.40 8.05
N GLU A 174 8.79 6.31 7.40
CA GLU A 174 9.39 6.37 6.05
C GLU A 174 8.38 6.97 5.05
N PHE A 175 7.13 6.52 5.09
CA PHE A 175 6.06 7.08 4.26
C PHE A 175 5.87 8.58 4.50
N LYS A 176 5.84 9.01 5.77
CA LYS A 176 5.72 10.43 6.11
C LYS A 176 6.88 11.25 5.54
N ASN A 177 8.12 10.76 5.67
CA ASN A 177 9.28 11.44 5.10
C ASN A 177 9.19 11.56 3.58
N ILE A 178 8.79 10.48 2.88
CA ILE A 178 8.59 10.49 1.43
C ILE A 178 7.50 11.50 1.03
N ARG A 179 6.37 11.50 1.74
CA ARG A 179 5.29 12.45 1.51
C ARG A 179 5.77 13.89 1.68
N ASP A 180 6.39 14.20 2.81
CA ASP A 180 6.78 15.57 3.16
C ASP A 180 7.91 16.10 2.24
N LEU A 181 8.80 15.22 1.75
CA LEU A 181 9.90 15.60 0.85
C LEU A 181 9.51 15.69 -0.62
N CYS A 182 8.65 14.76 -1.08
CA CYS A 182 8.37 14.58 -2.49
C CYS A 182 7.04 15.23 -2.92
N THR A 183 6.27 15.81 -1.99
CA THR A 183 5.00 16.49 -2.28
C THR A 183 4.82 17.77 -1.50
N SER A 184 3.88 18.62 -1.96
CA SER A 184 3.37 19.78 -1.25
C SER A 184 1.87 19.60 -1.02
N VAL A 185 1.40 20.13 0.11
CA VAL A 185 -0.02 20.18 0.45
C VAL A 185 -0.46 21.64 0.36
N HIS A 186 -1.34 21.95 -0.59
CA HIS A 186 -1.95 23.27 -0.64
C HIS A 186 -3.12 23.32 0.36
N SER A 187 -3.06 24.29 1.28
CA SER A 187 -4.21 24.63 2.14
C SER A 187 -5.14 25.52 1.32
N ASN A 188 -6.32 25.02 0.99
CA ASN A 188 -7.40 25.86 0.44
C ASN A 188 -7.98 26.78 1.51
#